data_AF-A0A1C0UYQ7-F1
#
_entry.id   AF-A0A1C0UYQ7-F1
#
_cell.length_a   1.000
_cell.length_b   1.000
_cell.length_c   1.000
_cell.angle_alpha   90.00
_cell.angle_beta   90.00
_cell.angle_gamma   90.00
#
_symmetry.space_group_name_H-M   'P 1'
#
loop_
_entity.id
_entity.type
_entity.pdbx_description
1 polymer ?
#
loop_
_entity_poly.entity_id
_entity_poly.type
_entity_poly.pdbx_seq_one_letter_code
_entity_poly.pdbx_strand_id
1 'polypeptide(L)' 'MVEVSVPPPSAIAEGGNIGIESKLVQLNNGNISATAGQQGTNGNGGNILINADVIAGFNNSRITANVQGATIASKP' A
#
# COMPACT_ATOMS: atom_id res chain seq x y z
N MET A 1 -41.37 11.43 2.69
CA MET A 1 -40.32 10.68 1.98
C MET A 1 -38.98 11.14 2.53
N VAL A 2 -38.38 10.34 3.42
CA VAL A 2 -37.04 10.59 3.94
C VAL A 2 -36.13 9.64 3.19
N GLU A 3 -35.23 10.17 2.36
CA GLU A 3 -34.19 9.34 1.78
C GLU A 3 -33.19 9.01 2.89
N VAL A 4 -33.22 7.76 3.35
CA VAL A 4 -32.17 7.22 4.19
C VAL A 4 -31.02 6.90 3.27
N SER A 5 -30.07 7.84 3.15
CA SER A 5 -28.78 7.57 2.51
C SER A 5 -28.01 6.63 3.43
N VAL A 6 -27.95 5.35 3.08
CA VAL A 6 -27.05 4.40 3.73
C VAL A 6 -25.65 4.72 3.17
N PRO A 7 -24.71 5.22 3.98
CA PRO A 7 -23.35 5.41 3.50
C PRO A 7 -22.82 4.06 3.01
N PRO A 8 -22.09 4.02 1.87
CA PRO A 8 -21.49 2.79 1.39
C PRO A 8 -20.64 2.18 2.52
N PRO A 9 -20.60 0.84 2.67
CA PRO A 9 -19.73 0.23 3.65
C PRO A 9 -18.33 0.79 3.43
N SER A 10 -17.74 1.39 4.47
CA SER A 10 -16.37 1.90 4.42
C SER A 10 -15.48 0.73 4.03
N ALA A 11 -15.09 0.67 2.76
CA ALA A 11 -14.27 -0.41 2.25
C ALA A 11 -12.94 -0.34 2.99
N ILE A 12 -12.70 -1.29 3.89
CA ILE A 12 -11.39 -1.43 4.53
C ILE A 12 -10.48 -1.99 3.46
N ALA A 13 -9.62 -1.15 2.92
CA ALA A 13 -8.69 -1.55 1.88
C ALA A 13 -7.30 -1.67 2.48
N GLU A 14 -6.99 -2.85 2.99
CA GLU A 14 -5.67 -3.16 3.55
C GLU A 14 -4.66 -3.35 2.42
N GLY A 15 -3.43 -2.84 2.62
CA GLY A 15 -2.34 -3.10 1.71
C GLY A 15 -1.88 -4.55 1.84
N GLY A 16 -1.67 -5.23 0.72
CA GLY A 16 -1.23 -6.62 0.71
C GLY A 16 0.19 -6.82 1.23
N ASN A 17 0.58 -8.08 1.45
CA ASN A 17 1.96 -8.44 1.77
C ASN A 17 2.68 -8.92 0.51
N ILE A 18 3.82 -8.32 0.19
CA ILE A 18 4.69 -8.75 -0.91
C ILE A 18 5.94 -9.39 -0.30
N GLY A 19 6.21 -10.65 -0.66
CA GLY A 19 7.44 -11.36 -0.32
C GLY A 19 8.26 -11.64 -1.56
N ILE A 20 9.54 -11.26 -1.55
CA ILE A 20 10.50 -11.56 -2.61
C ILE A 20 11.70 -12.25 -1.97
N GLU A 21 12.00 -13.46 -2.44
CA GLU A 21 13.22 -14.20 -2.08
C GLU A 21 14.05 -14.44 -3.33
N SER A 22 15.23 -13.84 -3.40
CA SER A 22 16.14 -14.00 -4.54
C SER A 22 17.55 -13.61 -4.13
N LYS A 23 18.60 -14.18 -4.72
CA LYS A 23 19.98 -13.70 -4.47
C LYS A 23 20.19 -12.27 -4.99
N LEU A 24 19.54 -11.92 -6.11
CA LEU A 24 19.63 -10.60 -6.73
C LEU A 24 18.23 -10.11 -7.09
N VAL A 25 17.86 -8.93 -6.58
CA VAL A 25 16.67 -8.20 -7.01
C VAL A 25 17.11 -6.98 -7.78
N GLN A 26 16.80 -6.96 -9.07
CA GLN A 26 17.08 -5.84 -9.95
C GLN A 26 15.78 -5.18 -10.39
N LEU A 27 15.66 -3.89 -10.10
CA LEU A 27 14.57 -3.04 -10.56
C LEU A 27 15.15 -2.09 -11.60
N ASN A 28 14.57 -2.07 -12.80
CA ASN A 28 14.92 -1.12 -13.85
C ASN A 28 13.62 -0.49 -14.36
N ASN A 29 13.43 0.81 -14.10
CA ASN A 29 12.12 1.45 -14.22
C ASN A 29 11.01 0.65 -13.48
N GLY A 30 11.38 -0.07 -12.41
CA GLY A 30 10.51 -1.01 -11.72
C GLY A 30 9.79 -0.36 -10.54
N ASN A 31 8.55 -0.80 -10.27
CA ASN A 31 7.78 -0.36 -9.11
C ASN A 31 7.25 -1.57 -8.33
N ILE A 32 7.70 -1.72 -7.08
CA ILE A 32 7.10 -2.66 -6.11
C ILE A 32 6.25 -1.83 -5.15
N SER A 33 4.95 -2.09 -5.09
CA SER A 33 4.05 -1.31 -4.24
C SER A 33 3.07 -2.18 -3.48
N ALA A 34 3.08 -2.05 -2.15
CA ALA A 34 2.11 -2.60 -1.23
C ALA A 34 1.35 -1.43 -0.60
N THR A 35 0.56 -0.74 -1.41
CA THR A 35 -0.18 0.44 -0.97
C THR A 35 -1.64 0.09 -0.68
N ALA A 36 -2.13 0.55 0.48
CA ALA A 36 -3.48 0.35 0.94
C ALA A 36 -4.43 1.46 0.45
N GLY A 37 -5.59 1.05 -0.05
CA GLY A 37 -6.78 1.89 -0.24
C GLY A 37 -6.72 3.02 -1.28
N GLN A 38 -7.91 3.62 -1.47
CA GLN A 38 -8.12 4.92 -2.09
C GLN A 38 -8.37 5.98 -1.02
N GLN A 39 -8.11 7.24 -1.34
CA GLN A 39 -8.32 8.37 -0.43
C GLN A 39 -9.73 8.33 0.20
N GLY A 40 -9.79 8.36 1.54
CA GLY A 40 -11.05 8.29 2.29
C GLY A 40 -11.45 6.88 2.75
N THR A 41 -10.66 5.85 2.42
CA THR A 41 -10.80 4.50 3.00
C THR A 41 -9.88 4.33 4.20
N ASN A 42 -10.38 3.70 5.27
CA ASN A 42 -9.57 3.29 6.41
C ASN A 42 -8.87 1.98 6.03
N GLY A 43 -7.55 1.90 6.11
CA GLY A 43 -6.81 0.68 5.83
C GLY A 43 -5.36 0.81 6.26
N ASN A 44 -4.75 -0.28 6.71
CA ASN A 44 -3.32 -0.29 7.04
C ASN A 44 -2.50 -0.44 5.76
N GLY A 45 -1.41 0.32 5.63
CA GLY A 45 -0.39 0.12 4.60
C GLY A 45 0.10 -1.34 4.58
N GLY A 46 0.45 -1.86 3.40
CA GLY A 46 0.91 -3.23 3.26
C GLY A 46 2.36 -3.42 3.68
N ASN A 47 2.82 -4.67 3.77
CA ASN A 47 4.22 -4.99 4.05
C ASN A 47 4.95 -5.44 2.80
N ILE A 48 6.22 -5.03 2.66
CA ILE A 48 7.12 -5.53 1.62
C ILE A 48 8.33 -6.14 2.31
N LEU A 49 8.50 -7.45 2.17
CA LEU A 49 9.67 -8.20 2.61
C LEU A 49 10.49 -8.61 1.40
N ILE A 50 11.75 -8.14 1.34
CA ILE A 50 12.70 -8.54 0.30
C ILE A 50 13.89 -9.17 0.99
N ASN A 51 14.03 -10.48 0.80
CA ASN A 51 15.18 -11.24 1.25
C ASN A 51 16.10 -11.48 0.05
N ALA A 52 17.20 -10.73 -0.01
CA ALA A 52 18.16 -10.83 -1.08
C ALA A 52 19.58 -10.48 -0.66
N ASP A 53 20.56 -11.08 -1.33
CA ASP A 53 21.98 -10.75 -1.12
C ASP A 53 22.28 -9.35 -1.69
N VAL A 54 21.67 -9.01 -2.83
CA VAL A 54 21.82 -7.71 -3.50
C VAL A 54 20.47 -7.18 -3.98
N ILE A 55 20.20 -5.92 -3.68
CA ILE A 55 19.05 -5.17 -4.23
C ILE A 55 19.61 -3.96 -5.00
N ALA A 56 19.31 -3.88 -6.30
CA ALA A 56 19.76 -2.80 -7.17
C ALA A 56 18.59 -2.14 -7.89
N GLY A 57 18.43 -0.83 -7.73
CA GLY A 57 17.42 -0.02 -8.40
C GLY A 57 18.05 0.93 -9.42
N PHE A 58 17.56 0.85 -10.66
CA PHE A 58 17.99 1.66 -11.79
C PHE A 58 16.82 2.47 -12.36
N ASN A 59 17.11 3.59 -13.00
CA ASN A 59 16.15 4.41 -13.75
C ASN A 59 14.86 4.70 -12.97
N ASN A 60 15.00 5.40 -11.82
CA ASN A 60 13.87 5.83 -11.01
C ASN A 60 12.99 4.68 -10.47
N SER A 61 13.59 3.53 -10.18
CA SER A 61 12.89 2.43 -9.54
C SER A 61 12.37 2.81 -8.15
N ARG A 62 11.23 2.22 -7.78
CA ARG A 62 10.52 2.56 -6.54
C ARG A 62 10.06 1.31 -5.81
N ILE A 63 10.19 1.34 -4.48
CA ILE A 63 9.60 0.35 -3.56
C ILE A 63 8.79 1.14 -2.55
N THR A 64 7.48 0.91 -2.47
CA THR A 64 6.55 1.71 -1.67
C THR A 64 5.58 0.84 -0.88
N ALA A 65 5.70 0.85 0.44
CA ALA A 65 4.68 0.37 1.36
C ALA A 65 4.02 1.60 1.98
N ASN A 66 2.77 1.89 1.62
CA ASN A 66 2.12 3.13 2.07
C ASN A 66 0.62 2.94 2.31
N VAL A 67 0.01 3.90 2.99
CA VAL A 67 -1.42 4.02 3.21
C VAL A 67 -1.95 5.26 2.48
N GLN A 68 -2.85 5.10 1.52
CA GLN A 68 -3.54 6.21 0.86
C GLN A 68 -4.88 6.47 1.57
N GLY A 69 -4.84 6.82 2.85
CA GLY A 69 -6.09 6.96 3.60
C GLY A 69 -5.98 6.99 5.12
N ALA A 70 -4.85 7.39 5.70
CA ALA A 70 -4.84 7.70 7.11
C ALA A 70 -5.63 9.00 7.34
N THR A 71 -6.95 8.89 7.38
CA THR A 71 -7.75 9.85 8.13
C THR A 71 -7.29 9.67 9.57
N ILE A 72 -6.35 10.51 10.01
CA ILE A 72 -6.08 10.68 11.42
C ILE A 72 -7.39 11.15 12.04
N ALA A 73 -8.17 10.23 12.61
CA ALA A 73 -9.31 10.61 13.43
C ALA A 73 -8.75 11.41 14.62
N SER A 74 -8.77 12.74 14.53
CA SER A 74 -8.51 13.61 15.66
C SER A 74 -9.61 13.31 16.67
N LYS A 75 -9.24 12.64 17.77
CA LYS A 75 -10.14 12.42 18.89
C LYS A 75 -10.53 13.81 19.46
N PRO A 76 -11.82 14.09 19.71
CA PRO A 76 -12.24 15.35 20.31
C PRO A 76 -11.68 15.55 21.71
#